data_AF-A0A8C6UTM3-F1
#
_entry.id   AF-A0A8C6UTM3-F1
#
_cell.length_a   1.000
_cell.length_b   1.000
_cell.length_c   1.000
_cell.angle_alpha   90.00
_cell.angle_beta   90.00
_cell.angle_gamma   90.00
#
_symmetry.space_group_name_H-M   'P 1'
#
loop_
_entity.id
_entity.type
_entity.pdbx_description
1 polymer ?
#
loop_
_entity_poly.entity_id
_entity_poly.type
_entity_poly.pdbx_seq_one_letter_code
_entity_poly.pdbx_strand_id
1 'polypeptide(L)'
;MEGGNKLLFVRGVFCYGGSNLFSMLHGALPPVAFLSALKMSETLFENFDKMSKKQNKEQVPPPAEPQNKKPAPAKPAKKANSSNTASPTKHKNLEEAFKALDVSDLKQQLSRSQTLFPDNPSVWVKDLAGYLNLHLTAPEVEPTLSSYAHDYPYCLTTKELKGVIKGLLGRCGDTVPDFFDHCVYTMLRELDRQSGEPLYGYRVCIQAILQDKPKIATQNLRPLPCLQYLELLRSVHNRPVKCLTIMWVLGQAGFYDLSQGLRVWLGIMLPVLGVKSLSSYAIAYLERLLLLHTNLTKGFGIMGPKEFFPLLDFAFMPKNALSSSLQEQLRRLYPRLKVLAFGAKPETTLHTYMPSFLSRATPHCPDDMKRELLNSMTECLCVDAQSLGVWRQLYTKHLPQSSLLLNHLHKSWNTLPPKSHVNNFFLSLLVNLVVKMKGRGFPWSKLFMALLVFVAGFITHDVRSHGSFADSTTALYLRNSGVTAVSQQAWGKITVYSKEGFSWFEKNTPYYYSECVRVLGPLTEQGLEKTKAAAVYISENTTKFILWVKKTTPLVIEWVRLHMSTPLCINTIIFLPHTLPTKVTDLHSESLPKRKVHHFLSFSAPYYIPLTGAK
;
A
#
# COMPACT_ATOMS: atom_id res chain seq x y z
N MET A 1 -38.75 -32.62 -14.92
CA MET A 1 -38.24 -31.78 -16.02
C MET A 1 -37.77 -30.45 -15.41
N GLU A 2 -36.68 -30.40 -14.64
CA GLU A 2 -35.28 -30.76 -14.96
C GLU A 2 -34.66 -29.83 -16.03
N GLY A 3 -33.47 -29.25 -15.80
CA GLY A 3 -32.64 -29.30 -14.59
C GLY A 3 -31.28 -28.60 -14.79
N GLY A 4 -30.36 -28.75 -13.82
CA GLY A 4 -28.93 -28.51 -14.04
C GLY A 4 -28.34 -27.14 -13.67
N ASN A 5 -28.39 -26.75 -12.40
CA ASN A 5 -27.50 -25.69 -11.89
C ASN A 5 -26.04 -26.18 -11.87
N LYS A 6 -25.09 -25.40 -12.42
CA LYS A 6 -23.64 -25.58 -12.22
C LYS A 6 -22.97 -24.26 -11.84
N LEU A 7 -22.76 -24.06 -10.54
CA LEU A 7 -22.01 -22.94 -9.99
C LEU A 7 -20.51 -23.29 -9.94
N LEU A 8 -19.68 -22.57 -10.70
CA LEU A 8 -18.26 -22.90 -10.86
C LEU A 8 -17.39 -22.08 -9.89
N PHE A 9 -16.92 -22.72 -8.82
CA PHE A 9 -16.02 -22.11 -7.82
C PHE A 9 -14.60 -21.95 -8.38
N VAL A 10 -14.13 -20.70 -8.53
CA VAL A 10 -12.74 -20.41 -8.90
C VAL A 10 -11.95 -19.94 -7.67
N ARG A 11 -11.02 -20.78 -7.20
CA ARG A 11 -10.04 -20.43 -6.16
C ARG A 11 -8.90 -19.62 -6.78
N GLY A 12 -8.80 -18.33 -6.46
CA GLY A 12 -7.63 -17.51 -6.80
C GLY A 12 -6.47 -17.73 -5.82
N VAL A 13 -5.41 -18.41 -6.26
CA VAL A 13 -4.14 -18.53 -5.52
C VAL A 13 -3.12 -17.58 -6.13
N PHE A 14 -2.52 -16.70 -5.31
CA PHE A 14 -1.44 -15.82 -5.75
C PHE A 14 -0.08 -16.56 -5.74
N CYS A 15 0.35 -17.03 -6.90
CA CYS A 15 1.74 -17.46 -7.09
C CYS A 15 2.66 -16.24 -7.25
N TYR A 16 3.66 -16.11 -6.40
CA TYR A 16 4.75 -15.14 -6.58
C TYR A 16 5.78 -15.70 -7.58
N GLY A 17 6.24 -14.85 -8.51
CA GLY A 17 7.38 -15.16 -9.37
C GLY A 17 8.70 -15.07 -8.60
N GLY A 18 9.62 -16.00 -8.85
CA GLY A 18 10.88 -16.13 -8.11
C GLY A 18 11.91 -17.04 -8.79
N SER A 19 12.00 -17.01 -10.11
CA SER A 19 13.01 -17.74 -10.88
C SER A 19 14.33 -16.96 -10.97
N ASN A 20 15.43 -17.71 -11.19
CA ASN A 20 16.82 -17.26 -11.42
C ASN A 20 17.68 -16.95 -10.17
N LEU A 21 17.90 -17.94 -9.29
CA LEU A 21 19.15 -18.06 -8.53
C LEU A 21 19.54 -19.51 -8.18
N PHE A 22 19.56 -20.41 -9.17
CA PHE A 22 20.12 -21.77 -8.98
C PHE A 22 20.70 -22.32 -10.29
N SER A 23 21.95 -21.95 -10.60
CA SER A 23 22.74 -22.57 -11.68
C SER A 23 24.25 -22.34 -11.45
N MET A 24 24.81 -23.02 -10.45
CA MET A 24 26.23 -23.41 -10.37
C MET A 24 26.44 -24.23 -9.09
N LEU A 25 26.41 -25.57 -9.22
CA LEU A 25 27.10 -26.58 -8.39
C LEU A 25 26.53 -27.97 -8.75
N HIS A 26 27.04 -28.56 -9.83
CA HIS A 26 26.91 -30.00 -10.08
C HIS A 26 28.28 -30.65 -9.82
N GLY A 27 28.35 -31.48 -8.77
CA GLY A 27 29.47 -32.35 -8.45
C GLY A 27 28.92 -33.70 -8.03
N ALA A 28 29.46 -34.80 -8.58
CA ALA A 28 28.84 -36.12 -8.49
C ALA A 28 29.42 -36.98 -7.35
N LEU A 29 28.62 -37.94 -6.86
CA LEU A 29 28.96 -39.21 -6.18
C LEU A 29 27.65 -40.06 -6.15
N PRO A 30 27.66 -41.39 -5.89
CA PRO A 30 26.75 -42.34 -6.54
C PRO A 30 25.62 -42.90 -5.64
N PRO A 31 24.63 -43.60 -6.21
CA PRO A 31 23.58 -44.27 -5.45
C PRO A 31 24.11 -45.49 -4.67
N VAL A 32 23.65 -45.66 -3.43
CA VAL A 32 23.94 -46.83 -2.59
C VAL A 32 22.94 -47.96 -2.91
N ALA A 33 23.41 -49.20 -2.89
CA ALA A 33 22.64 -50.38 -3.27
C ALA A 33 21.55 -50.77 -2.25
N PHE A 34 20.50 -51.45 -2.74
CA PHE A 34 19.55 -52.18 -1.90
C PHE A 34 20.25 -53.31 -1.14
N LEU A 35 19.97 -53.43 0.15
CA LEU A 35 20.21 -54.64 0.94
C LEU A 35 18.90 -55.07 1.63
N SER A 36 18.74 -56.38 1.81
CA SER A 36 17.50 -57.02 2.24
C SER A 36 17.25 -56.94 3.75
N ALA A 37 15.97 -57.03 4.14
CA ALA A 37 15.55 -56.93 5.53
C ALA A 37 15.85 -58.20 6.36
N LEU A 38 16.13 -58.02 7.65
CA LEU A 38 16.28 -59.08 8.66
C LEU A 38 15.16 -59.02 9.72
N LYS A 39 15.02 -60.11 10.50
CA LYS A 39 13.79 -60.54 11.19
C LYS A 39 14.15 -61.19 12.55
N MET A 40 13.46 -61.00 13.68
CA MET A 40 12.26 -60.19 14.03
C MET A 40 12.30 -59.82 15.53
N SER A 41 11.43 -58.90 15.97
CA SER A 41 10.95 -58.88 17.37
C SER A 41 9.52 -58.35 17.46
N GLU A 42 8.64 -59.07 18.14
CA GLU A 42 7.21 -58.76 18.29
C GLU A 42 6.93 -57.96 19.56
N THR A 43 5.90 -57.09 19.55
CA THR A 43 4.84 -56.91 20.59
C THR A 43 4.06 -55.59 20.41
N LEU A 44 3.01 -55.41 21.21
CA LEU A 44 2.16 -54.21 21.39
C LEU A 44 1.20 -53.78 20.28
N PHE A 45 1.37 -54.16 19.00
CA PHE A 45 0.45 -53.68 17.94
C PHE A 45 -0.92 -54.40 17.91
N GLU A 46 -0.99 -55.72 18.13
CA GLU A 46 -2.22 -56.51 17.91
C GLU A 46 -3.39 -56.26 18.88
N ASN A 47 -3.17 -55.57 20.00
CA ASN A 47 -4.23 -55.35 21.00
C ASN A 47 -5.23 -54.24 20.63
N PHE A 48 -4.94 -53.39 19.64
CA PHE A 48 -5.86 -52.32 19.24
C PHE A 48 -6.97 -52.79 18.28
N ASP A 49 -6.67 -53.70 17.35
CA ASP A 49 -7.60 -54.10 16.27
C ASP A 49 -8.83 -54.92 16.74
N LYS A 50 -8.79 -55.44 17.98
CA LYS A 50 -9.89 -56.23 18.57
C LYS A 50 -10.94 -55.38 19.30
N MET A 51 -10.73 -54.07 19.48
CA MET A 51 -11.65 -53.19 20.20
C MET A 51 -12.61 -52.38 19.29
N SER A 52 -12.34 -52.28 17.99
CA SER A 52 -13.09 -51.45 17.04
C SER A 52 -14.35 -52.09 16.43
N LYS A 53 -14.67 -53.35 16.76
CA LYS A 53 -15.68 -54.18 16.06
C LYS A 53 -16.92 -54.56 16.88
N LYS A 54 -17.30 -53.78 17.89
CA LYS A 54 -18.57 -53.96 18.64
C LYS A 54 -19.32 -52.66 18.94
N GLN A 55 -19.92 -52.05 17.91
CA GLN A 55 -21.21 -51.32 17.96
C GLN A 55 -21.57 -50.73 16.58
N ASN A 56 -22.29 -51.49 15.74
CA ASN A 56 -23.09 -50.92 14.64
C ASN A 56 -24.16 -51.93 14.17
N LYS A 57 -25.30 -51.44 13.63
CA LYS A 57 -26.67 -52.03 13.58
C LYS A 57 -27.47 -51.76 14.87
N GLU A 58 -28.72 -51.30 14.84
CA GLU A 58 -29.65 -50.87 13.75
C GLU A 58 -30.74 -49.95 14.39
N GLN A 59 -31.70 -49.27 13.72
CA GLN A 59 -32.20 -49.30 12.33
C GLN A 59 -32.60 -47.86 11.87
N VAL A 60 -33.66 -47.68 11.06
CA VAL A 60 -34.14 -46.38 10.50
C VAL A 60 -35.68 -46.33 10.46
N PRO A 61 -36.32 -45.15 10.67
CA PRO A 61 -37.63 -44.87 10.07
C PRO A 61 -37.82 -43.44 9.48
N PRO A 62 -38.52 -43.29 8.33
CA PRO A 62 -39.07 -42.02 7.79
C PRO A 62 -40.63 -42.01 7.74
N PRO A 63 -41.35 -40.96 7.28
CA PRO A 63 -41.12 -39.50 7.22
C PRO A 63 -42.23 -38.66 7.95
N ALA A 64 -42.28 -37.31 7.78
CA ALA A 64 -43.25 -36.36 8.38
C ALA A 64 -44.36 -35.90 7.38
N GLU A 65 -45.39 -35.07 7.64
CA GLU A 65 -45.81 -34.12 8.73
C GLU A 65 -47.36 -34.31 9.00
N PRO A 66 -48.30 -33.36 9.31
CA PRO A 66 -48.24 -31.90 9.54
C PRO A 66 -48.97 -31.26 10.77
N GLN A 67 -48.50 -30.07 11.16
CA GLN A 67 -49.21 -28.87 11.71
C GLN A 67 -50.38 -28.95 12.74
N ASN A 68 -50.20 -28.32 13.92
CA ASN A 68 -50.92 -27.05 14.26
C ASN A 68 -50.28 -26.26 15.46
N LYS A 69 -50.94 -25.19 15.97
CA LYS A 69 -50.32 -24.02 16.65
C LYS A 69 -50.68 -23.81 18.15
N LYS A 70 -49.68 -23.35 18.96
CA LYS A 70 -49.65 -22.32 20.07
C LYS A 70 -50.77 -22.24 21.16
N PRO A 71 -50.58 -21.59 22.35
CA PRO A 71 -49.37 -21.06 23.04
C PRO A 71 -49.23 -21.52 24.54
N ALA A 72 -48.38 -20.84 25.35
CA ALA A 72 -48.03 -21.18 26.76
C ALA A 72 -48.97 -20.56 27.84
N PRO A 73 -48.87 -20.88 29.17
CA PRO A 73 -47.81 -20.29 30.04
C PRO A 73 -47.33 -21.09 31.30
N ALA A 74 -46.35 -20.51 32.02
CA ALA A 74 -46.04 -20.63 33.46
C ALA A 74 -45.22 -21.82 34.05
N LYS A 75 -44.68 -21.57 35.25
CA LYS A 75 -43.73 -22.34 36.12
C LYS A 75 -44.51 -23.02 37.29
N PRO A 76 -44.00 -24.02 38.06
CA PRO A 76 -42.67 -24.03 38.71
C PRO A 76 -41.95 -25.40 38.87
N ALA A 77 -40.89 -25.41 39.68
CA ALA A 77 -39.82 -26.42 39.72
C ALA A 77 -40.06 -27.66 40.60
N LYS A 78 -39.29 -28.73 40.34
CA LYS A 78 -38.82 -29.72 41.33
C LYS A 78 -37.37 -30.14 41.03
N LYS A 79 -36.63 -30.54 42.06
CA LYS A 79 -35.21 -30.93 42.01
C LYS A 79 -35.05 -32.43 41.75
N ALA A 80 -34.00 -32.85 41.02
CA ALA A 80 -33.21 -34.03 41.35
C ALA A 80 -31.83 -34.03 40.66
N ASN A 81 -30.81 -34.41 41.43
CA ASN A 81 -29.42 -34.74 41.11
C ASN A 81 -29.26 -35.54 39.79
N SER A 82 -28.30 -35.29 38.88
CA SER A 82 -26.83 -35.01 38.95
C SER A 82 -25.94 -36.26 38.83
N SER A 83 -25.16 -36.31 37.76
CA SER A 83 -23.89 -37.06 37.70
C SER A 83 -22.93 -36.32 36.74
N ASN A 84 -21.86 -35.77 37.30
CA ASN A 84 -20.72 -35.25 36.53
C ASN A 84 -19.46 -35.44 37.37
N THR A 85 -18.60 -36.37 36.96
CA THR A 85 -17.41 -36.80 37.69
C THR A 85 -16.15 -36.12 37.14
N ALA A 86 -15.59 -35.19 37.90
CA ALA A 86 -14.23 -34.68 37.72
C ALA A 86 -13.63 -34.28 39.09
N SER A 87 -12.35 -34.55 39.30
CA SER A 87 -11.59 -34.24 40.53
C SER A 87 -11.18 -32.76 40.62
N PRO A 88 -10.79 -32.24 41.80
CA PRO A 88 -10.98 -30.82 42.11
C PRO A 88 -9.87 -29.89 41.64
N THR A 89 -10.28 -28.72 41.13
CA THR A 89 -9.46 -27.50 41.16
C THR A 89 -9.16 -27.12 42.61
N LYS A 90 -7.87 -27.10 42.98
CA LYS A 90 -7.41 -26.90 44.36
C LYS A 90 -7.69 -25.49 44.91
N HIS A 91 -7.68 -24.49 44.04
CA HIS A 91 -7.94 -23.08 44.37
C HIS A 91 -9.02 -22.50 43.45
N LYS A 92 -9.80 -21.52 43.91
CA LYS A 92 -10.93 -20.95 43.14
C LYS A 92 -10.46 -19.98 42.05
N ASN A 93 -9.32 -19.34 42.30
CA ASN A 93 -8.67 -18.35 41.46
C ASN A 93 -7.15 -18.48 41.62
N LEU A 94 -6.38 -17.78 40.78
CA LEU A 94 -4.93 -17.92 40.76
C LEU A 94 -4.26 -17.14 41.91
N GLU A 95 -4.91 -16.09 42.39
CA GLU A 95 -4.51 -15.27 43.53
C GLU A 95 -4.50 -16.07 44.84
N GLU A 96 -5.45 -16.99 45.03
CA GLU A 96 -5.46 -17.97 46.12
C GLU A 96 -4.30 -18.97 46.00
N ALA A 97 -4.01 -19.45 44.79
CA ALA A 97 -2.89 -20.38 44.56
C ALA A 97 -1.53 -19.73 44.84
N PHE A 98 -1.32 -18.48 44.44
CA PHE A 98 -0.11 -17.72 44.78
C PHE A 98 0.03 -17.41 46.28
N LYS A 99 -1.08 -17.23 47.01
CA LYS A 99 -1.06 -17.06 48.47
C LYS A 99 -0.78 -18.37 49.22
N ALA A 100 -1.09 -19.51 48.62
CA ALA A 100 -0.88 -20.85 49.18
C ALA A 100 0.45 -21.49 48.74
N LEU A 101 1.30 -20.76 48.01
CA LEU A 101 2.57 -21.24 47.47
C LEU A 101 3.69 -21.11 48.52
N ASP A 102 4.26 -22.24 48.95
CA ASP A 102 5.39 -22.23 49.89
C ASP A 102 6.71 -21.95 49.16
N VAL A 103 7.22 -20.72 49.35
CA VAL A 103 8.50 -20.29 48.76
C VAL A 103 9.71 -20.91 49.50
N SER A 104 9.54 -21.40 50.72
CA SER A 104 10.58 -22.09 51.50
C SER A 104 10.78 -23.53 51.03
N ASP A 105 9.69 -24.27 50.82
CA ASP A 105 9.73 -25.60 50.18
C ASP A 105 10.32 -25.51 48.76
N LEU A 106 9.88 -24.54 47.94
CA LEU A 106 10.50 -24.29 46.63
C LEU A 106 12.02 -24.05 46.74
N LYS A 107 12.48 -23.23 47.69
CA LYS A 107 13.92 -23.02 47.94
C LYS A 107 14.62 -24.31 48.36
N GLN A 108 14.01 -25.15 49.19
CA GLN A 108 14.56 -26.42 49.63
C GLN A 108 14.68 -27.42 48.46
N GLN A 109 13.66 -27.54 47.64
CA GLN A 109 13.66 -28.44 46.47
C GLN A 109 14.66 -27.98 45.41
N LEU A 110 14.74 -26.67 45.12
CA LEU A 110 15.78 -26.12 44.23
C LEU A 110 17.20 -26.35 44.79
N SER A 111 17.41 -26.15 46.09
CA SER A 111 18.71 -26.39 46.73
C SER A 111 19.12 -27.87 46.64
N ARG A 112 18.16 -28.80 46.81
CA ARG A 112 18.36 -30.23 46.63
C ARG A 112 18.70 -30.58 45.17
N SER A 113 17.98 -30.01 44.21
CA SER A 113 18.27 -30.17 42.77
C SER A 113 19.65 -29.67 42.40
N GLN A 114 20.05 -28.49 42.89
CA GLN A 114 21.39 -27.95 42.68
C GLN A 114 22.51 -28.79 43.34
N THR A 115 22.23 -29.43 44.47
CA THR A 115 23.20 -30.33 45.14
C THR A 115 23.34 -31.67 44.41
N LEU A 116 22.25 -32.20 43.84
CA LEU A 116 22.26 -33.47 43.09
C LEU A 116 22.80 -33.32 41.66
N PHE A 117 22.63 -32.13 41.05
CA PHE A 117 22.99 -31.87 39.65
C PHE A 117 23.75 -30.53 39.49
N PRO A 118 24.94 -30.37 40.11
CA PRO A 118 25.66 -29.09 40.18
C PRO A 118 26.09 -28.52 38.82
N ASP A 119 26.28 -29.38 37.82
CA ASP A 119 26.71 -28.98 36.46
C ASP A 119 25.58 -29.02 35.42
N ASN A 120 24.31 -29.15 35.84
CA ASN A 120 23.17 -29.21 34.91
C ASN A 120 22.08 -28.16 35.21
N PRO A 121 22.31 -26.87 34.82
CA PRO A 121 21.34 -25.80 35.00
C PRO A 121 19.96 -26.06 34.37
N SER A 122 19.89 -26.93 33.36
CA SER A 122 18.62 -27.29 32.70
C SER A 122 17.67 -28.06 33.62
N VAL A 123 18.20 -28.82 34.59
CA VAL A 123 17.37 -29.53 35.57
C VAL A 123 16.72 -28.53 36.53
N TRP A 124 17.50 -27.60 37.10
CA TRP A 124 16.99 -26.68 38.13
C TRP A 124 15.84 -25.80 37.63
N VAL A 125 15.91 -25.35 36.38
CA VAL A 125 14.84 -24.53 35.76
C VAL A 125 13.62 -25.35 35.39
N LYS A 126 13.79 -26.63 35.02
CA LYS A 126 12.69 -27.56 34.80
C LYS A 126 11.99 -27.91 36.11
N ASP A 127 12.73 -28.09 37.20
CA ASP A 127 12.18 -28.29 38.54
C ASP A 127 11.42 -27.05 39.02
N LEU A 128 11.96 -25.84 38.79
CA LEU A 128 11.24 -24.58 39.04
C LEU A 128 9.91 -24.53 38.28
N ALA A 129 9.92 -24.82 36.97
CA ALA A 129 8.71 -24.82 36.16
C ALA A 129 7.70 -25.88 36.62
N GLY A 130 8.16 -27.11 36.90
CA GLY A 130 7.34 -28.21 37.37
C GLY A 130 6.69 -27.93 38.72
N TYR A 131 7.46 -27.42 39.70
CA TYR A 131 6.95 -27.02 41.01
C TYR A 131 5.88 -25.93 40.88
N LEU A 132 6.18 -24.86 40.15
CA LEU A 132 5.23 -23.78 39.92
C LEU A 132 3.98 -24.28 39.20
N ASN A 133 4.09 -25.21 38.26
CA ASN A 133 2.92 -25.72 37.53
C ASN A 133 2.06 -26.67 38.37
N LEU A 134 2.67 -27.46 39.25
CA LEU A 134 1.98 -28.32 40.21
C LEU A 134 1.19 -27.49 41.25
N HIS A 135 1.82 -26.44 41.81
CA HIS A 135 1.22 -25.67 42.90
C HIS A 135 0.26 -24.57 42.42
N LEU A 136 0.47 -23.96 41.23
CA LEU A 136 -0.40 -22.93 40.67
C LEU A 136 -1.65 -23.52 39.97
N THR A 137 -2.39 -24.39 40.68
CA THR A 137 -3.60 -25.04 40.17
C THR A 137 -4.85 -24.20 40.43
N ALA A 138 -5.34 -23.55 39.38
CA ALA A 138 -6.60 -22.78 39.34
C ALA A 138 -7.35 -23.08 38.02
N PRO A 139 -8.65 -22.73 37.89
CA PRO A 139 -9.40 -22.92 36.64
C PRO A 139 -8.68 -22.32 35.42
N GLU A 140 -8.76 -23.01 34.27
CA GLU A 140 -8.18 -22.51 33.03
C GLU A 140 -8.97 -21.28 32.51
N VAL A 141 -8.23 -20.24 32.11
CA VAL A 141 -8.77 -19.07 31.42
C VAL A 141 -8.16 -19.02 30.02
N GLU A 142 -8.84 -18.36 29.06
CA GLU A 142 -8.49 -18.24 27.65
C GLU A 142 -6.95 -18.20 27.40
N PRO A 143 -6.40 -18.97 26.44
CA PRO A 143 -4.95 -19.12 26.26
C PRO A 143 -4.15 -17.82 26.09
N THR A 144 -4.82 -16.73 25.69
CA THR A 144 -4.27 -15.37 25.49
C THR A 144 -4.22 -14.52 26.77
N LEU A 145 -4.97 -14.89 27.82
CA LEU A 145 -5.21 -14.09 29.03
C LEU A 145 -5.57 -12.61 28.71
N SER A 146 -6.26 -12.38 27.58
CA SER A 146 -6.43 -11.07 26.95
C SER A 146 -7.12 -10.02 27.83
N SER A 147 -7.99 -10.46 28.74
CA SER A 147 -8.73 -9.64 29.71
C SER A 147 -7.90 -9.09 30.86
N TYR A 148 -6.71 -9.66 31.14
CA TYR A 148 -5.87 -9.27 32.28
C TYR A 148 -4.83 -8.21 31.93
N ALA A 149 -4.08 -7.75 32.94
CA ALA A 149 -2.86 -6.95 32.76
C ALA A 149 -1.82 -7.71 31.91
N HIS A 150 -0.92 -6.97 31.25
CA HIS A 150 0.05 -7.56 30.30
C HIS A 150 1.12 -8.42 30.98
N ASP A 151 1.34 -8.19 32.28
CA ASP A 151 2.27 -8.86 33.17
C ASP A 151 1.60 -9.99 34.00
N TYR A 152 0.31 -10.28 33.79
CA TYR A 152 -0.37 -11.42 34.41
C TYR A 152 -0.04 -12.74 33.69
N PRO A 153 0.23 -13.86 34.40
CA PRO A 153 0.14 -14.04 35.86
C PRO A 153 1.38 -13.61 36.67
N TYR A 154 2.52 -13.28 36.05
CA TYR A 154 3.77 -12.96 36.77
C TYR A 154 3.64 -11.80 37.77
N CYS A 155 2.72 -10.87 37.54
CA CYS A 155 2.41 -9.75 38.44
C CYS A 155 2.06 -10.20 39.86
N LEU A 156 1.39 -11.35 40.01
CA LEU A 156 0.96 -11.94 41.29
C LEU A 156 2.11 -12.57 42.10
N THR A 157 3.28 -12.79 41.50
CA THR A 157 4.43 -13.39 42.21
C THR A 157 4.98 -12.43 43.28
N THR A 158 5.26 -12.95 44.48
CA THR A 158 5.79 -12.14 45.61
C THR A 158 7.18 -11.60 45.30
N LYS A 159 7.61 -10.53 45.98
CA LYS A 159 8.99 -9.98 45.83
C LYS A 159 10.06 -11.04 46.06
N GLU A 160 9.84 -11.93 47.03
CA GLU A 160 10.71 -13.05 47.36
C GLU A 160 10.77 -14.06 46.21
N LEU A 161 9.62 -14.49 45.68
CA LEU A 161 9.56 -15.43 44.56
C LEU A 161 10.18 -14.83 43.29
N LYS A 162 9.96 -13.54 42.99
CA LYS A 162 10.66 -12.82 41.91
C LYS A 162 12.18 -12.86 42.11
N GLY A 163 12.65 -12.71 43.35
CA GLY A 163 14.06 -12.87 43.73
C GLY A 163 14.61 -14.28 43.48
N VAL A 164 13.88 -15.33 43.89
CA VAL A 164 14.26 -16.74 43.65
C VAL A 164 14.33 -17.04 42.16
N ILE A 165 13.30 -16.69 41.40
CA ILE A 165 13.24 -16.93 39.94
C ILE A 165 14.37 -16.19 39.22
N LYS A 166 14.55 -14.89 39.48
CA LYS A 166 15.62 -14.10 38.84
C LYS A 166 17.02 -14.59 39.25
N GLY A 167 17.20 -14.93 40.52
CA GLY A 167 18.44 -15.48 41.04
C GLY A 167 18.83 -16.81 40.40
N LEU A 168 17.85 -17.69 40.12
CA LEU A 168 18.09 -18.94 39.41
C LEU A 168 18.39 -18.69 37.92
N LEU A 169 17.53 -17.96 37.21
CA LEU A 169 17.72 -17.67 35.78
C LEU A 169 19.05 -16.95 35.49
N GLY A 170 19.52 -16.11 36.41
CA GLY A 170 20.85 -15.48 36.32
C GLY A 170 22.02 -16.47 36.37
N ARG A 171 21.91 -17.56 37.14
CA ARG A 171 22.90 -18.65 37.19
C ARG A 171 22.87 -19.56 35.97
N CYS A 172 21.75 -19.62 35.26
CA CYS A 172 21.54 -20.54 34.14
C CYS A 172 22.05 -20.02 32.78
N GLY A 173 22.68 -18.84 32.73
CA GLY A 173 23.47 -18.35 31.59
C GLY A 173 22.81 -18.53 30.22
N ASP A 174 23.41 -19.42 29.42
CA ASP A 174 23.04 -19.75 28.03
C ASP A 174 22.05 -20.92 27.90
N THR A 175 21.68 -21.59 29.00
CA THR A 175 20.61 -22.61 29.02
C THR A 175 19.20 -22.00 29.07
N VAL A 176 19.09 -20.68 29.31
CA VAL A 176 17.81 -19.96 29.39
C VAL A 176 17.01 -20.00 28.06
N PRO A 177 17.63 -19.86 26.87
CA PRO A 177 17.04 -20.23 25.58
C PRO A 177 16.41 -21.63 25.54
N ASP A 178 17.16 -22.69 25.84
CA ASP A 178 16.64 -24.08 25.76
C ASP A 178 15.49 -24.31 26.74
N PHE A 179 15.54 -23.63 27.89
CA PHE A 179 14.47 -23.66 28.88
C PHE A 179 13.22 -22.90 28.43
N PHE A 180 13.37 -21.77 27.73
CA PHE A 180 12.26 -21.06 27.10
C PHE A 180 11.58 -21.97 26.06
N ASP A 181 12.34 -22.53 25.12
CA ASP A 181 11.84 -23.45 24.12
C ASP A 181 11.16 -24.67 24.76
N HIS A 182 11.77 -25.27 25.79
CA HIS A 182 11.18 -26.36 26.57
C HIS A 182 9.83 -25.97 27.20
N CYS A 183 9.70 -24.76 27.76
CA CYS A 183 8.43 -24.28 28.29
C CYS A 183 7.37 -24.16 27.19
N VAL A 184 7.72 -23.64 26.00
CA VAL A 184 6.78 -23.52 24.86
C VAL A 184 6.36 -24.88 24.33
N TYR A 185 7.31 -25.78 24.04
CA TYR A 185 7.01 -27.10 23.51
C TYR A 185 6.24 -27.97 24.52
N THR A 186 6.53 -27.86 25.82
CA THR A 186 5.73 -28.52 26.87
C THR A 186 4.31 -27.96 26.89
N MET A 187 4.09 -26.64 26.98
CA MET A 187 2.75 -26.05 26.92
C MET A 187 1.96 -26.51 25.68
N LEU A 188 2.60 -26.51 24.50
CA LEU A 188 1.97 -26.96 23.26
C LEU A 188 1.72 -28.47 23.19
N ARG A 189 2.38 -29.29 24.01
CA ARG A 189 2.12 -30.73 24.16
C ARG A 189 0.97 -30.99 25.14
N GLU A 190 0.99 -30.34 26.30
CA GLU A 190 -0.05 -30.51 27.32
C GLU A 190 -1.43 -30.06 26.82
N LEU A 191 -1.48 -29.05 25.93
CA LEU A 191 -2.72 -28.61 25.24
C LEU A 191 -3.40 -29.67 24.35
N ASP A 192 -2.82 -30.85 24.13
CA ASP A 192 -3.50 -31.99 23.50
C ASP A 192 -4.03 -33.03 24.51
N ARG A 193 -3.76 -32.89 25.81
CA ARG A 193 -4.16 -33.85 26.85
C ARG A 193 -5.53 -33.49 27.41
N GLN A 194 -6.39 -34.49 27.55
CA GLN A 194 -7.76 -34.33 28.04
C GLN A 194 -7.86 -33.94 29.53
N SER A 195 -6.76 -33.96 30.29
CA SER A 195 -6.73 -33.61 31.72
C SER A 195 -6.86 -32.11 31.99
N GLY A 196 -6.60 -31.23 31.02
CA GLY A 196 -6.74 -29.78 31.17
C GLY A 196 -5.88 -29.18 32.29
N GLU A 197 -4.68 -29.74 32.52
CA GLU A 197 -3.79 -29.30 33.60
C GLU A 197 -3.35 -27.84 33.38
N PRO A 198 -3.54 -26.96 34.38
CA PRO A 198 -3.32 -25.52 34.20
C PRO A 198 -1.84 -25.20 33.98
N LEU A 199 -1.55 -24.41 32.94
CA LEU A 199 -0.18 -24.15 32.48
C LEU A 199 0.48 -22.90 33.11
N TYR A 200 0.01 -22.48 34.30
CA TYR A 200 0.42 -21.21 34.90
C TYR A 200 1.90 -21.17 35.32
N GLY A 201 2.52 -22.31 35.66
CA GLY A 201 3.95 -22.37 35.99
C GLY A 201 4.84 -22.04 34.80
N TYR A 202 4.58 -22.66 33.64
CA TYR A 202 5.29 -22.36 32.40
C TYR A 202 5.08 -20.90 31.95
N ARG A 203 3.86 -20.36 32.12
CA ARG A 203 3.55 -18.94 31.83
C ARG A 203 4.35 -17.97 32.71
N VAL A 204 4.47 -18.25 34.01
CA VAL A 204 5.29 -17.49 34.97
C VAL A 204 6.76 -17.50 34.54
N CYS A 205 7.31 -18.66 34.18
CA CYS A 205 8.69 -18.78 33.70
C CYS A 205 8.93 -17.99 32.41
N ILE A 206 8.04 -18.12 31.42
CA ILE A 206 8.11 -17.40 30.13
C ILE A 206 8.10 -15.88 30.32
N GLN A 207 7.23 -15.35 31.19
CA GLN A 207 7.20 -13.93 31.50
C GLN A 207 8.46 -13.45 32.24
N ALA A 208 8.97 -14.22 33.20
CA ALA A 208 10.21 -13.90 33.90
C ALA A 208 11.43 -13.87 32.96
N ILE A 209 11.52 -14.81 32.02
CA ILE A 209 12.59 -14.86 31.01
C ILE A 209 12.53 -13.65 30.08
N LEU A 210 11.36 -13.37 29.50
CA LEU A 210 11.22 -12.31 28.49
C LEU A 210 11.13 -10.90 29.09
N GLN A 211 10.96 -10.75 30.41
CA GLN A 211 11.17 -9.49 31.12
C GLN A 211 12.65 -9.08 31.20
N ASP A 212 13.56 -10.04 31.38
CA ASP A 212 15.00 -9.78 31.53
C ASP A 212 15.75 -9.91 30.19
N LYS A 213 15.38 -10.89 29.36
CA LYS A 213 16.02 -11.23 28.07
C LYS A 213 15.00 -11.30 26.91
N PRO A 214 14.25 -10.23 26.57
CA PRO A 214 13.21 -10.24 25.52
C PRO A 214 13.70 -10.67 24.13
N LYS A 215 15.01 -10.53 23.85
CA LYS A 215 15.66 -10.97 22.60
C LYS A 215 15.56 -12.48 22.35
N ILE A 216 15.36 -13.31 23.39
CA ILE A 216 15.24 -14.77 23.25
C ILE A 216 14.12 -15.16 22.28
N ALA A 217 12.98 -14.47 22.31
CA ALA A 217 11.84 -14.71 21.40
C ALA A 217 12.11 -14.33 19.92
N THR A 218 13.29 -13.81 19.57
CA THR A 218 13.56 -13.22 18.24
C THR A 218 14.96 -13.43 17.65
N GLN A 219 16.01 -13.67 18.45
CA GLN A 219 17.41 -13.54 17.97
C GLN A 219 18.32 -14.78 18.06
N ASN A 220 17.89 -15.88 18.68
CA ASN A 220 18.74 -17.05 18.93
C ASN A 220 19.02 -17.90 17.66
N LEU A 221 20.23 -17.78 17.11
CA LEU A 221 20.99 -18.82 16.38
C LEU A 221 20.27 -19.64 15.27
N ARG A 222 20.32 -19.11 14.02
CA ARG A 222 20.19 -19.76 12.68
C ARG A 222 19.41 -21.11 12.57
N PRO A 223 18.30 -21.17 11.78
CA PRO A 223 17.60 -20.07 11.08
C PRO A 223 17.00 -19.04 12.06
N LEU A 224 16.31 -18.01 11.57
CA LEU A 224 15.66 -17.05 12.49
C LEU A 224 14.66 -17.76 13.41
N PRO A 225 14.62 -17.51 14.74
CA PRO A 225 13.59 -18.05 15.62
C PRO A 225 12.18 -17.73 15.16
N CYS A 226 11.96 -16.52 14.63
CA CYS A 226 10.65 -16.15 14.08
C CYS A 226 10.27 -16.99 12.85
N LEU A 227 11.23 -17.60 12.12
CA LEU A 227 10.94 -18.56 11.07
C LEU A 227 10.52 -19.92 11.66
N GLN A 228 11.30 -20.49 12.58
CA GLN A 228 10.99 -21.74 13.29
C GLN A 228 9.64 -21.68 14.00
N TYR A 229 9.35 -20.58 14.71
CA TYR A 229 8.07 -20.38 15.38
C TYR A 229 6.91 -20.07 14.42
N LEU A 230 7.17 -19.46 13.26
CA LEU A 230 6.16 -19.31 12.20
C LEU A 230 5.88 -20.64 11.50
N GLU A 231 6.87 -21.51 11.34
CA GLU A 231 6.73 -22.88 10.84
C GLU A 231 5.96 -23.76 11.83
N LEU A 232 6.23 -23.62 13.13
CA LEU A 232 5.45 -24.25 14.20
C LEU A 232 4.00 -23.74 14.22
N LEU A 233 3.77 -22.43 14.05
CA LEU A 233 2.42 -21.87 13.94
C LEU A 233 1.72 -22.40 12.68
N ARG A 234 2.42 -22.46 11.54
CA ARG A 234 1.91 -23.05 10.29
C ARG A 234 1.59 -24.53 10.42
N SER A 235 2.35 -25.33 11.17
CA SER A 235 2.02 -26.75 11.36
C SER A 235 0.79 -26.95 12.24
N VAL A 236 0.53 -26.06 13.21
CA VAL A 236 -0.66 -26.09 14.08
C VAL A 236 -1.81 -25.17 13.64
N HIS A 237 -1.82 -24.65 12.41
CA HIS A 237 -2.77 -23.63 11.94
C HIS A 237 -4.26 -23.98 12.13
N ASN A 238 -4.60 -25.27 12.08
CA ASN A 238 -5.97 -25.77 12.30
C ASN A 238 -6.35 -25.95 13.78
N ARG A 239 -5.47 -25.59 14.72
CA ARG A 239 -5.71 -25.60 16.18
C ARG A 239 -5.53 -24.18 16.75
N PRO A 240 -6.58 -23.33 16.74
CA PRO A 240 -6.48 -21.92 17.14
C PRO A 240 -5.89 -21.70 18.54
N VAL A 241 -6.23 -22.55 19.51
CA VAL A 241 -5.69 -22.49 20.89
C VAL A 241 -4.15 -22.58 20.92
N LYS A 242 -3.55 -23.44 20.08
CA LYS A 242 -2.09 -23.54 19.95
C LYS A 242 -1.49 -22.33 19.26
N CYS A 243 -2.11 -21.83 18.19
CA CYS A 243 -1.67 -20.61 17.51
C CYS A 243 -1.70 -19.40 18.45
N LEU A 244 -2.80 -19.21 19.18
CA LEU A 244 -2.96 -18.15 20.19
C LEU A 244 -1.93 -18.29 21.32
N THR A 245 -1.59 -19.51 21.73
CA THR A 245 -0.53 -19.76 22.72
C THR A 245 0.85 -19.34 22.18
N ILE A 246 1.22 -19.71 20.94
CA ILE A 246 2.48 -19.28 20.30
C ILE A 246 2.53 -17.74 20.22
N MET A 247 1.45 -17.12 19.76
CA MET A 247 1.33 -15.66 19.66
C MET A 247 1.44 -14.98 21.05
N TRP A 248 0.84 -15.56 22.09
CA TRP A 248 0.92 -15.05 23.46
C TRP A 248 2.32 -15.13 24.04
N VAL A 249 3.00 -16.27 23.89
CA VAL A 249 4.35 -16.48 24.42
C VAL A 249 5.34 -15.49 23.81
N LEU A 250 5.42 -15.46 22.48
CA LEU A 250 6.36 -14.58 21.77
C LEU A 250 5.98 -13.11 22.00
N GLY A 251 4.69 -12.82 22.14
CA GLY A 251 4.18 -11.49 22.45
C GLY A 251 4.75 -10.88 23.74
N GLN A 252 5.09 -11.68 24.76
CA GLN A 252 5.58 -11.17 26.05
C GLN A 252 6.85 -10.31 25.92
N ALA A 253 7.73 -10.63 24.96
CA ALA A 253 8.94 -9.84 24.68
C ALA A 253 8.62 -8.38 24.30
N GLY A 254 7.48 -8.16 23.63
CA GLY A 254 7.06 -6.83 23.19
C GLY A 254 6.65 -5.90 24.32
N PHE A 255 6.21 -6.41 25.47
CA PHE A 255 5.83 -5.53 26.59
C PHE A 255 7.04 -4.85 27.25
N TYR A 256 8.24 -5.43 27.10
CA TYR A 256 9.48 -4.88 27.64
C TYR A 256 10.37 -4.22 26.58
N ASP A 257 10.29 -4.67 25.32
CA ASP A 257 11.09 -4.17 24.20
C ASP A 257 10.23 -3.98 22.94
N LEU A 258 9.95 -2.73 22.56
CA LEU A 258 9.21 -2.37 21.33
C LEU A 258 9.83 -2.98 20.06
N SER A 259 11.16 -3.04 19.98
CA SER A 259 11.85 -3.56 18.81
C SER A 259 11.59 -5.06 18.64
N GLN A 260 11.62 -5.81 19.74
CA GLN A 260 11.26 -7.23 19.76
C GLN A 260 9.75 -7.42 19.52
N GLY A 261 8.89 -6.60 20.14
CA GLY A 261 7.44 -6.65 19.96
C GLY A 261 7.01 -6.44 18.50
N LEU A 262 7.62 -5.49 17.80
CA LEU A 262 7.36 -5.27 16.37
C LEU A 262 7.90 -6.41 15.49
N ARG A 263 9.06 -7.00 15.81
CA ARG A 263 9.59 -8.18 15.11
C ARG A 263 8.66 -9.38 15.24
N VAL A 264 8.18 -9.67 16.46
CA VAL A 264 7.19 -10.72 16.71
C VAL A 264 5.89 -10.41 15.97
N TRP A 265 5.40 -9.17 16.02
CA TRP A 265 4.16 -8.81 15.36
C TRP A 265 4.23 -8.97 13.84
N LEU A 266 5.27 -8.44 13.19
CA LEU A 266 5.48 -8.54 11.75
C LEU A 266 5.82 -9.96 11.28
N GLY A 267 6.57 -10.72 12.08
CA GLY A 267 6.99 -12.08 11.72
C GLY A 267 5.95 -13.18 12.01
N ILE A 268 5.14 -13.03 13.06
CA ILE A 268 4.23 -14.08 13.55
C ILE A 268 2.76 -13.70 13.37
N MET A 269 2.38 -12.45 13.70
CA MET A 269 0.96 -12.06 13.78
C MET A 269 0.41 -11.48 12.46
N LEU A 270 1.20 -10.68 11.74
CA LEU A 270 0.81 -10.14 10.43
C LEU A 270 0.53 -11.24 9.38
N PRO A 271 1.31 -12.34 9.26
CA PRO A 271 1.00 -13.43 8.33
C PRO A 271 -0.33 -14.14 8.61
N VAL A 272 -0.87 -14.06 9.83
CA VAL A 272 -2.15 -14.65 10.22
C VAL A 272 -3.27 -13.62 10.44
N LEU A 273 -3.04 -12.35 10.07
CA LEU A 273 -4.02 -11.26 10.22
C LEU A 273 -5.32 -11.51 9.44
N GLY A 274 -5.28 -12.32 8.38
CA GLY A 274 -6.46 -12.77 7.64
C GLY A 274 -7.19 -14.00 8.24
N VAL A 275 -6.69 -14.61 9.31
CA VAL A 275 -7.28 -15.79 9.94
C VAL A 275 -8.26 -15.33 11.03
N LYS A 276 -9.57 -15.50 10.81
CA LYS A 276 -10.63 -14.95 11.68
C LYS A 276 -10.52 -15.33 13.16
N SER A 277 -10.00 -16.52 13.47
CA SER A 277 -9.80 -17.00 14.85
C SER A 277 -8.56 -16.42 15.56
N LEU A 278 -7.67 -15.73 14.83
CA LEU A 278 -6.40 -15.19 15.33
C LEU A 278 -6.31 -13.67 15.18
N SER A 279 -7.00 -13.10 14.19
CA SER A 279 -6.94 -11.68 13.82
C SER A 279 -7.33 -10.72 14.94
N SER A 280 -8.30 -11.10 15.79
CA SER A 280 -8.71 -10.33 16.97
C SER A 280 -7.54 -10.15 17.95
N TYR A 281 -6.86 -11.25 18.30
CA TYR A 281 -5.69 -11.21 19.19
C TYR A 281 -4.52 -10.45 18.56
N ALA A 282 -4.27 -10.65 17.25
CA ALA A 282 -3.23 -9.94 16.53
C ALA A 282 -3.39 -8.41 16.58
N ILE A 283 -4.62 -7.89 16.48
CA ILE A 283 -4.90 -6.45 16.53
C ILE A 283 -4.91 -5.92 17.96
N ALA A 284 -5.54 -6.64 18.91
CA ALA A 284 -5.55 -6.26 20.32
C ALA A 284 -4.13 -6.22 20.92
N TYR A 285 -3.25 -7.15 20.53
CA TYR A 285 -1.83 -7.11 20.89
C TYR A 285 -1.13 -5.87 20.32
N LEU A 286 -1.35 -5.52 19.05
CA LEU A 286 -0.75 -4.33 18.43
C LEU A 286 -1.21 -3.04 19.11
N GLU A 287 -2.49 -2.93 19.41
CA GLU A 287 -3.08 -1.83 20.17
C GLU A 287 -2.41 -1.68 21.53
N ARG A 288 -2.25 -2.79 22.27
CA ARG A 288 -1.57 -2.82 23.57
C ARG A 288 -0.08 -2.49 23.50
N LEU A 289 0.64 -3.03 22.49
CA LEU A 289 2.05 -2.78 22.26
C LEU A 289 2.31 -1.29 22.01
N LEU A 290 1.52 -0.68 21.12
CA LEU A 290 1.63 0.75 20.82
C LEU A 290 1.20 1.62 22.00
N LEU A 291 0.14 1.25 22.73
CA LEU A 291 -0.31 1.99 23.91
C LEU A 291 0.78 2.04 25.01
N LEU A 292 1.46 0.91 25.25
CA LEU A 292 2.52 0.81 26.25
C LEU A 292 3.79 1.58 25.84
N HIS A 293 4.20 1.48 24.57
CA HIS A 293 5.38 2.17 24.05
C HIS A 293 4.98 3.48 23.36
N THR A 294 4.84 4.55 24.13
CA THR A 294 4.57 5.90 23.61
C THR A 294 5.72 6.41 22.72
N ASN A 295 6.97 6.19 23.13
CA ASN A 295 8.16 6.54 22.36
C ASN A 295 8.46 5.48 21.29
N LEU A 296 8.06 5.78 20.05
CA LEU A 296 8.20 4.89 18.89
C LEU A 296 9.63 4.75 18.35
N THR A 297 10.60 5.56 18.79
CA THR A 297 11.94 5.62 18.19
C THR A 297 12.69 4.28 18.16
N LYS A 298 12.51 3.44 19.20
CA LYS A 298 13.09 2.09 19.26
C LYS A 298 12.55 1.14 18.16
N GLY A 299 11.40 1.45 17.57
CA GLY A 299 10.80 0.66 16.49
C GLY A 299 11.22 1.08 15.07
N PHE A 300 11.95 2.18 14.93
CA PHE A 300 12.33 2.73 13.62
C PHE A 300 13.29 1.80 12.85
N GLY A 301 13.06 1.68 11.54
CA GLY A 301 13.83 0.80 10.66
C GLY A 301 13.49 -0.70 10.74
N ILE A 302 12.49 -1.08 11.55
CA ILE A 302 12.03 -2.48 11.66
C ILE A 302 10.91 -2.80 10.67
N MET A 303 10.09 -1.81 10.30
CA MET A 303 8.98 -1.95 9.35
C MET A 303 9.35 -1.31 8.01
N GLY A 304 9.75 -2.12 7.03
CA GLY A 304 10.03 -1.64 5.68
C GLY A 304 8.78 -1.47 4.81
N PRO A 305 8.92 -1.08 3.54
CA PRO A 305 7.81 -1.01 2.60
C PRO A 305 7.08 -2.36 2.43
N LYS A 306 7.82 -3.48 2.41
CA LYS A 306 7.27 -4.83 2.22
C LYS A 306 6.27 -5.20 3.32
N GLU A 307 6.56 -4.78 4.55
CA GLU A 307 5.77 -5.04 5.74
C GLU A 307 4.64 -4.01 5.90
N PHE A 308 4.90 -2.75 5.54
CA PHE A 308 3.96 -1.64 5.68
C PHE A 308 2.79 -1.70 4.68
N PHE A 309 3.04 -2.02 3.41
CA PHE A 309 1.98 -1.97 2.40
C PHE A 309 0.82 -2.97 2.60
N PRO A 310 1.06 -4.22 3.06
CA PRO A 310 0.00 -5.11 3.52
C PRO A 310 -0.90 -4.51 4.62
N LEU A 311 -0.35 -3.66 5.50
CA LEU A 311 -1.12 -2.99 6.57
C LEU A 311 -2.05 -1.93 6.01
N LEU A 312 -1.58 -1.17 5.02
CA LEU A 312 -2.40 -0.21 4.27
C LEU A 312 -3.54 -0.95 3.56
N ASP A 313 -3.23 -2.05 2.88
CA ASP A 313 -4.22 -2.86 2.17
C ASP A 313 -5.26 -3.45 3.16
N PHE A 314 -4.85 -4.02 4.31
CA PHE A 314 -5.78 -4.50 5.35
C PHE A 314 -6.61 -3.37 5.99
N ALA A 315 -6.03 -2.19 6.24
CA ALA A 315 -6.73 -1.07 6.87
C ALA A 315 -7.79 -0.43 5.95
N PHE A 316 -7.51 -0.31 4.65
CA PHE A 316 -8.31 0.51 3.74
C PHE A 316 -9.03 -0.24 2.60
N MET A 317 -8.61 -1.44 2.19
CA MET A 317 -9.36 -2.18 1.16
C MET A 317 -10.63 -2.84 1.71
N PRO A 318 -11.82 -2.64 1.10
CA PRO A 318 -13.04 -3.32 1.49
C PRO A 318 -13.01 -4.80 1.09
N LYS A 319 -13.86 -5.61 1.73
CA LYS A 319 -14.00 -7.07 1.47
C LYS A 319 -12.71 -7.88 1.65
N ASN A 320 -11.75 -7.39 2.45
CA ASN A 320 -10.62 -8.21 2.90
C ASN A 320 -11.07 -9.19 4.02
N ALA A 321 -10.13 -9.96 4.58
CA ALA A 321 -10.45 -11.05 5.51
C ALA A 321 -10.80 -10.61 6.95
N LEU A 322 -10.54 -9.36 7.34
CA LEU A 322 -10.92 -8.78 8.63
C LEU A 322 -12.43 -8.50 8.71
N SER A 323 -12.99 -8.45 9.92
CA SER A 323 -14.30 -7.84 10.16
C SER A 323 -14.20 -6.32 10.08
N SER A 324 -15.33 -5.65 9.80
CA SER A 324 -15.40 -4.18 9.75
C SER A 324 -14.93 -3.52 11.06
N SER A 325 -15.16 -4.15 12.21
CA SER A 325 -14.70 -3.68 13.53
C SER A 325 -13.18 -3.76 13.68
N LEU A 326 -12.57 -4.90 13.33
CA LEU A 326 -11.13 -5.10 13.39
C LEU A 326 -10.39 -4.23 12.36
N GLN A 327 -10.97 -4.05 11.17
CA GLN A 327 -10.45 -3.13 10.17
C GLN A 327 -10.46 -1.68 10.69
N GLU A 328 -11.54 -1.26 11.35
CA GLU A 328 -11.65 0.07 11.95
C GLU A 328 -10.66 0.28 13.11
N GLN A 329 -10.41 -0.72 13.96
CA GLN A 329 -9.31 -0.66 14.94
C GLN A 329 -7.95 -0.50 14.24
N LEU A 330 -7.67 -1.28 13.19
CA LEU A 330 -6.40 -1.18 12.46
C LEU A 330 -6.19 0.21 11.82
N ARG A 331 -7.25 0.86 11.29
CA ARG A 331 -7.18 2.26 10.81
C ARG A 331 -6.78 3.25 11.89
N ARG A 332 -7.24 3.06 13.13
CA ARG A 332 -6.88 3.94 14.27
C ARG A 332 -5.42 3.78 14.69
N LEU A 333 -4.86 2.58 14.54
CA LEU A 333 -3.44 2.30 14.80
C LEU A 333 -2.55 2.76 13.63
N TYR A 334 -3.05 2.74 12.39
CA TYR A 334 -2.29 3.00 11.17
C TYR A 334 -1.42 4.28 11.18
N PRO A 335 -1.85 5.45 11.70
CA PRO A 335 -0.98 6.63 11.79
C PRO A 335 0.31 6.38 12.58
N ARG A 336 0.28 5.56 13.63
CA ARG A 336 1.46 5.18 14.42
C ARG A 336 2.32 4.13 13.69
N LEU A 337 1.70 3.26 12.89
CA LEU A 337 2.41 2.32 12.01
C LEU A 337 3.15 3.06 10.88
N LYS A 338 2.55 4.10 10.32
CA LYS A 338 3.16 4.99 9.33
C LYS A 338 4.39 5.71 9.89
N VAL A 339 4.31 6.25 11.10
CA VAL A 339 5.47 6.85 11.81
C VAL A 339 6.58 5.80 12.05
N LEU A 340 6.23 4.57 12.44
CA LEU A 340 7.21 3.48 12.60
C LEU A 340 7.89 3.07 11.28
N ALA A 341 7.15 3.06 10.18
CA ALA A 341 7.67 2.71 8.86
C ALA A 341 8.59 3.81 8.30
N PHE A 342 8.17 5.07 8.37
CA PHE A 342 8.95 6.20 7.87
C PHE A 342 10.25 6.41 8.68
N GLY A 343 10.19 6.11 9.99
CA GLY A 343 11.36 5.95 10.84
C GLY A 343 12.07 7.25 11.21
N ALA A 344 13.36 7.15 11.49
CA ALA A 344 14.16 8.25 12.04
C ALA A 344 14.54 9.35 11.02
N LYS A 345 14.45 9.06 9.72
CA LYS A 345 15.02 9.87 8.63
C LYS A 345 14.13 9.89 7.37
N PRO A 346 12.86 10.30 7.47
CA PRO A 346 11.93 10.32 6.33
C PRO A 346 12.49 11.06 5.10
N GLU A 347 13.31 12.09 5.31
CA GLU A 347 14.00 12.89 4.30
C GLU A 347 15.01 12.12 3.43
N THR A 348 15.30 10.85 3.77
CA THR A 348 16.17 9.94 3.00
C THR A 348 15.55 8.57 2.73
N THR A 349 14.30 8.30 3.14
CA THR A 349 13.68 6.97 3.03
C THR A 349 12.37 6.95 2.25
N LEU A 350 11.62 8.05 2.19
CA LEU A 350 10.27 8.07 1.63
C LEU A 350 10.20 7.76 0.13
N HIS A 351 11.25 8.08 -0.62
CA HIS A 351 11.35 7.72 -2.04
C HIS A 351 11.25 6.19 -2.28
N THR A 352 11.56 5.36 -1.28
CA THR A 352 11.41 3.89 -1.36
C THR A 352 9.96 3.42 -1.26
N TYR A 353 9.08 4.19 -0.62
CA TYR A 353 7.65 3.91 -0.49
C TYR A 353 6.86 4.44 -1.70
N MET A 354 7.32 5.55 -2.31
CA MET A 354 6.66 6.24 -3.42
C MET A 354 6.18 5.33 -4.58
N PRO A 355 6.94 4.32 -5.07
CA PRO A 355 6.47 3.41 -6.12
C PRO A 355 5.25 2.59 -5.73
N SER A 356 5.16 2.19 -4.46
CA SER A 356 4.12 1.31 -3.93
C SER A 356 2.88 2.05 -3.44
N PHE A 357 3.01 3.34 -3.10
CA PHE A 357 1.86 4.26 -3.01
C PHE A 357 1.28 4.55 -4.41
N LEU A 358 2.14 4.91 -5.38
CA LEU A 358 1.72 5.30 -6.73
C LEU A 358 1.02 4.18 -7.50
N SER A 359 1.50 2.94 -7.38
CA SER A 359 0.87 1.78 -8.04
C SER A 359 -0.54 1.50 -7.49
N ARG A 360 -0.76 1.69 -6.17
CA ARG A 360 -2.04 1.48 -5.47
C ARG A 360 -3.08 2.56 -5.72
N ALA A 361 -2.67 3.79 -6.06
CA ALA A 361 -3.54 4.95 -6.21
C ALA A 361 -4.41 4.93 -7.49
N THR A 362 -5.10 3.82 -7.74
CA THR A 362 -5.95 3.61 -8.92
C THR A 362 -7.23 4.45 -8.85
N PRO A 363 -7.86 4.79 -10.00
CA PRO A 363 -9.13 5.53 -10.00
C PRO A 363 -10.25 4.86 -9.19
N HIS A 364 -10.24 3.53 -9.14
CA HIS A 364 -11.24 2.68 -8.50
C HIS A 364 -10.94 2.37 -7.03
N CYS A 365 -9.84 2.87 -6.45
CA CYS A 365 -9.58 2.63 -5.03
C CYS A 365 -10.61 3.37 -4.13
N PRO A 366 -10.93 2.84 -2.93
CA PRO A 366 -11.85 3.46 -1.97
C PRO A 366 -11.40 4.88 -1.62
N ASP A 367 -12.33 5.81 -1.37
CA ASP A 367 -11.95 7.22 -1.22
C ASP A 367 -11.12 7.54 0.02
N ASP A 368 -11.24 6.76 1.10
CA ASP A 368 -10.35 6.88 2.27
C ASP A 368 -8.93 6.35 1.96
N MET A 369 -8.84 5.25 1.21
CA MET A 369 -7.56 4.75 0.69
C MET A 369 -6.93 5.79 -0.26
N LYS A 370 -7.73 6.35 -1.17
CA LYS A 370 -7.34 7.38 -2.14
C LYS A 370 -6.77 8.59 -1.42
N ARG A 371 -7.46 9.07 -0.38
CA ARG A 371 -7.03 10.17 0.48
C ARG A 371 -5.69 9.88 1.15
N GLU A 372 -5.54 8.74 1.80
CA GLU A 372 -4.31 8.37 2.50
C GLU A 372 -3.12 8.15 1.56
N LEU A 373 -3.34 7.53 0.39
CA LEU A 373 -2.32 7.37 -0.65
C LEU A 373 -1.87 8.73 -1.19
N LEU A 374 -2.80 9.65 -1.46
CA LEU A 374 -2.50 11.00 -1.98
C LEU A 374 -1.78 11.87 -0.95
N ASN A 375 -2.22 11.82 0.31
CA ASN A 375 -1.54 12.48 1.44
C ASN A 375 -0.11 11.95 1.59
N SER A 376 0.07 10.63 1.62
CA SER A 376 1.39 10.00 1.77
C SER A 376 2.33 10.27 0.58
N MET A 377 1.84 10.28 -0.66
CA MET A 377 2.65 10.69 -1.82
C MET A 377 3.03 12.17 -1.79
N THR A 378 2.14 13.03 -1.29
CA THR A 378 2.41 14.46 -1.09
C THR A 378 3.51 14.67 -0.04
N GLU A 379 3.45 13.93 1.07
CA GLU A 379 4.47 13.90 2.12
C GLU A 379 5.82 13.40 1.57
N CYS A 380 5.84 12.31 0.80
CA CYS A 380 7.03 11.83 0.11
C CYS A 380 7.69 12.92 -0.76
N LEU A 381 6.91 13.67 -1.54
CA LEU A 381 7.39 14.74 -2.41
C LEU A 381 7.81 16.02 -1.68
N CYS A 382 7.27 16.28 -0.48
CA CYS A 382 7.60 17.47 0.31
C CYS A 382 8.79 17.27 1.26
N VAL A 383 9.07 16.03 1.67
CA VAL A 383 10.07 15.71 2.71
C VAL A 383 11.34 15.07 2.14
N ASP A 384 11.23 14.20 1.12
CA ASP A 384 12.36 13.50 0.50
C ASP A 384 12.59 13.99 -0.94
N ALA A 385 13.73 14.65 -1.17
CA ALA A 385 14.10 15.22 -2.46
C ALA A 385 14.25 14.17 -3.58
N GLN A 386 14.53 12.91 -3.26
CA GLN A 386 14.67 11.82 -4.23
C GLN A 386 13.30 11.30 -4.72
N SER A 387 12.22 11.49 -3.95
CA SER A 387 10.86 11.09 -4.32
C SER A 387 10.41 11.70 -5.66
N LEU A 388 10.83 12.94 -5.94
CA LEU A 388 10.56 13.61 -7.22
C LEU A 388 11.30 12.94 -8.38
N GLY A 389 12.52 12.43 -8.16
CA GLY A 389 13.26 11.64 -9.15
C GLY A 389 12.59 10.29 -9.43
N VAL A 390 12.21 9.57 -8.37
CA VAL A 390 11.49 8.28 -8.48
C VAL A 390 10.15 8.45 -9.19
N TRP A 391 9.35 9.45 -8.85
CA TRP A 391 8.08 9.71 -9.53
C TRP A 391 8.28 10.09 -11.01
N ARG A 392 9.33 10.87 -11.36
CA ARG A 392 9.69 11.15 -12.78
C ARG A 392 10.01 9.88 -13.59
N GLN A 393 10.52 8.83 -12.97
CA GLN A 393 10.79 7.54 -13.65
C GLN A 393 9.54 6.68 -13.83
N LEU A 394 8.47 6.94 -13.06
CA LEU A 394 7.29 6.08 -12.97
C LEU A 394 6.01 6.68 -13.54
N TYR A 395 5.87 8.01 -13.63
CA TYR A 395 4.61 8.65 -14.06
C TYR A 395 4.14 8.21 -15.45
N THR A 396 5.05 7.89 -16.37
CA THR A 396 4.73 7.41 -17.73
C THR A 396 4.05 6.02 -17.73
N LYS A 397 4.37 5.18 -16.74
CA LYS A 397 3.75 3.87 -16.51
C LYS A 397 2.46 3.99 -15.67
N HIS A 398 2.37 5.04 -14.85
CA HIS A 398 1.27 5.29 -13.91
C HIS A 398 0.58 6.63 -14.19
N LEU A 399 0.18 6.87 -15.44
CA LEU A 399 -0.45 8.13 -15.86
C LEU A 399 -1.80 8.39 -15.15
N PRO A 400 -2.74 7.44 -15.02
CA PRO A 400 -3.99 7.68 -14.27
C PRO A 400 -3.76 8.02 -12.80
N GLN A 401 -2.84 7.33 -12.14
CA GLN A 401 -2.50 7.54 -10.73
C GLN A 401 -1.78 8.88 -10.52
N SER A 402 -0.87 9.24 -11.43
CA SER A 402 -0.21 10.55 -11.46
C SER A 402 -1.20 11.68 -11.71
N SER A 403 -2.24 11.46 -12.52
CA SER A 403 -3.34 12.43 -12.71
C SER A 403 -4.02 12.74 -11.38
N LEU A 404 -4.33 11.73 -10.57
CA LEU A 404 -4.96 11.91 -9.26
C LEU A 404 -4.04 12.68 -8.30
N LEU A 405 -2.74 12.35 -8.28
CA LEU A 405 -1.74 13.06 -7.48
C LEU A 405 -1.64 14.54 -7.87
N LEU A 406 -1.54 14.86 -9.15
CA LEU A 406 -1.44 16.26 -9.61
C LEU A 406 -2.74 17.04 -9.35
N ASN A 407 -3.90 16.42 -9.51
CA ASN A 407 -5.18 17.04 -9.16
C ASN A 407 -5.36 17.25 -7.65
N HIS A 408 -4.79 16.38 -6.80
CA HIS A 408 -4.75 16.58 -5.36
C HIS A 408 -3.81 17.72 -4.98
N LEU A 409 -2.56 17.71 -5.48
CA LEU A 409 -1.56 18.76 -5.21
C LEU A 409 -2.02 20.14 -5.67
N HIS A 410 -2.74 20.23 -6.80
CA HIS A 410 -3.35 21.47 -7.27
C HIS A 410 -4.43 22.01 -6.30
N LYS A 411 -5.23 21.13 -5.69
CA LYS A 411 -6.25 21.52 -4.68
C LYS A 411 -5.62 21.89 -3.34
N SER A 412 -4.61 21.15 -2.92
CA SER A 412 -3.90 21.33 -1.63
C SER A 412 -2.80 22.41 -1.69
N TRP A 413 -2.54 23.03 -2.84
CA TRP A 413 -1.38 23.91 -3.08
C TRP A 413 -1.20 25.00 -2.00
N ASN A 414 -2.30 25.66 -1.63
CA ASN A 414 -2.30 26.78 -0.68
C ASN A 414 -2.09 26.34 0.79
N THR A 415 -2.09 25.04 1.09
CA THR A 415 -1.87 24.50 2.46
C THR A 415 -0.53 23.78 2.61
N LEU A 416 0.30 23.72 1.56
CA LEU A 416 1.64 23.14 1.63
C LEU A 416 2.66 24.13 2.23
N PRO A 417 3.64 23.66 3.04
CA PRO A 417 4.55 24.53 3.78
C PRO A 417 5.50 25.30 2.84
N PRO A 418 5.80 26.60 3.07
CA PRO A 418 6.61 27.42 2.16
C PRO A 418 7.97 26.82 1.71
N LYS A 419 8.59 25.96 2.52
CA LYS A 419 9.84 25.27 2.16
C LYS A 419 9.67 24.15 1.10
N SER A 420 8.46 23.70 0.79
CA SER A 420 8.17 22.87 -0.39
C SER A 420 7.70 23.68 -1.60
N HIS A 421 7.50 25.00 -1.48
CA HIS A 421 7.27 25.91 -2.61
C HIS A 421 8.57 26.27 -3.37
N VAL A 422 9.58 25.39 -3.35
CA VAL A 422 10.83 25.50 -4.13
C VAL A 422 10.54 25.20 -5.61
N ASN A 423 9.78 26.10 -6.19
CA ASN A 423 9.62 26.30 -7.62
C ASN A 423 10.96 26.86 -8.16
N ASN A 424 11.40 26.54 -9.37
CA ASN A 424 10.60 26.62 -10.59
C ASN A 424 10.29 25.27 -11.28
N PHE A 425 10.92 24.16 -10.86
CA PHE A 425 10.77 22.90 -11.58
C PHE A 425 9.38 22.26 -11.40
N PHE A 426 8.80 22.28 -10.20
CA PHE A 426 7.55 21.56 -9.95
C PHE A 426 6.35 22.18 -10.70
N LEU A 427 6.22 23.51 -10.69
CA LEU A 427 5.26 24.24 -11.53
C LEU A 427 5.46 23.99 -13.03
N SER A 428 6.71 24.03 -13.52
CA SER A 428 7.02 23.73 -14.93
C SER A 428 6.67 22.30 -15.32
N LEU A 429 6.94 21.32 -14.45
CA LEU A 429 6.59 19.92 -14.66
C LEU A 429 5.07 19.69 -14.58
N LEU A 430 4.37 20.32 -13.63
CA LEU A 430 2.89 20.31 -13.54
C LEU A 430 2.26 20.79 -14.85
N VAL A 431 2.67 21.96 -15.34
CA VAL A 431 2.17 22.53 -16.60
C VAL A 431 2.51 21.62 -17.78
N ASN A 432 3.77 21.18 -17.92
CA ASN A 432 4.17 20.29 -19.00
C ASN A 432 3.46 18.93 -18.98
N LEU A 433 3.22 18.34 -17.80
CA LEU A 433 2.50 17.07 -17.67
C LEU A 433 1.00 17.23 -17.93
N VAL A 434 0.35 18.27 -17.41
CA VAL A 434 -1.07 18.55 -17.71
C VAL A 434 -1.25 18.84 -19.20
N VAL A 435 -0.33 19.58 -19.84
CA VAL A 435 -0.31 19.79 -21.30
C VAL A 435 -0.06 18.48 -22.04
N LYS A 436 0.87 17.62 -21.60
CA LYS A 436 1.20 16.35 -22.26
C LYS A 436 0.19 15.22 -22.00
N MET A 437 -0.67 15.36 -20.99
CA MET A 437 -1.80 14.45 -20.69
C MET A 437 -3.12 14.94 -21.31
N LYS A 438 -3.25 16.24 -21.59
CA LYS A 438 -4.28 16.78 -22.52
C LYS A 438 -3.87 16.60 -23.98
N GLY A 439 -2.57 16.52 -24.26
CA GLY A 439 -2.01 16.12 -25.55
C GLY A 439 -2.45 14.70 -25.90
N ARG A 440 -3.05 14.54 -27.08
CA ARG A 440 -3.47 13.23 -27.61
C ARG A 440 -2.26 12.29 -27.69
N GLY A 441 -2.49 11.01 -27.41
CA GLY A 441 -1.45 9.97 -27.37
C GLY A 441 -0.86 9.60 -28.74
N PHE A 442 -0.38 8.35 -28.85
CA PHE A 442 0.27 7.81 -30.06
C PHE A 442 -0.48 8.22 -31.36
N PRO A 443 0.22 8.70 -32.40
CA PRO A 443 -0.40 9.55 -33.43
C PRO A 443 -1.15 8.74 -34.51
N TRP A 444 -2.23 8.07 -34.10
CA TRP A 444 -3.12 7.28 -34.96
C TRP A 444 -3.61 8.05 -36.19
N SER A 445 -3.85 9.36 -36.09
CA SER A 445 -4.21 10.17 -37.27
C SER A 445 -3.09 10.27 -38.30
N LYS A 446 -1.81 10.38 -37.89
CA LYS A 446 -0.68 10.38 -38.81
C LYS A 446 -0.45 9.00 -39.44
N LEU A 447 -0.62 7.93 -38.65
CA LEU A 447 -0.47 6.55 -39.13
C LEU A 447 -1.62 6.16 -40.08
N PHE A 448 -2.85 6.61 -39.80
CA PHE A 448 -4.00 6.46 -40.69
C PHE A 448 -3.85 7.27 -41.99
N MET A 449 -3.38 8.53 -41.91
CA MET A 449 -3.08 9.32 -43.11
C MET A 449 -1.96 8.70 -43.95
N ALA A 450 -0.91 8.15 -43.32
CA ALA A 450 0.14 7.41 -44.03
C ALA A 450 -0.42 6.15 -44.72
N LEU A 451 -1.28 5.38 -44.02
CA LEU A 451 -1.96 4.22 -44.60
C LEU A 451 -2.84 4.61 -45.80
N LEU A 452 -3.60 5.70 -45.71
CA LEU A 452 -4.38 6.23 -46.84
C LEU A 452 -3.50 6.64 -48.03
N VAL A 453 -2.35 7.27 -47.79
CA VAL A 453 -1.38 7.61 -48.85
C VAL A 453 -0.80 6.35 -49.49
N PHE A 454 -0.46 5.31 -48.72
CA PHE A 454 -0.02 4.03 -49.26
C PHE A 454 -1.11 3.34 -50.09
N VAL A 455 -2.36 3.29 -49.61
CA VAL A 455 -3.49 2.72 -50.37
C VAL A 455 -3.74 3.50 -51.66
N ALA A 456 -3.81 4.85 -51.60
CA ALA A 456 -3.98 5.68 -52.78
C ALA A 456 -2.84 5.53 -53.78
N GLY A 457 -1.59 5.41 -53.30
CA GLY A 457 -0.41 5.14 -54.14
C GLY A 457 -0.49 3.77 -54.81
N PHE A 458 -0.92 2.73 -54.10
CA PHE A 458 -1.07 1.37 -54.64
C PHE A 458 -2.16 1.31 -55.72
N ILE A 459 -3.31 1.95 -55.48
CA ILE A 459 -4.39 2.08 -56.48
C ILE A 459 -3.90 2.86 -57.70
N THR A 460 -3.18 3.98 -57.49
CA THR A 460 -2.63 4.79 -58.60
C THR A 460 -1.62 4.00 -59.43
N HIS A 461 -0.81 3.15 -58.80
CA HIS A 461 0.12 2.25 -59.49
C HIS A 461 -0.63 1.17 -60.29
N ASP A 462 -1.59 0.47 -59.67
CA ASP A 462 -2.40 -0.59 -60.30
C ASP A 462 -3.18 -0.09 -61.52
N VAL A 463 -3.80 1.09 -61.43
CA VAL A 463 -4.49 1.75 -62.54
C VAL A 463 -3.49 2.18 -63.64
N ARG A 464 -2.27 2.58 -63.27
CA ARG A 464 -1.22 2.96 -64.24
C ARG A 464 -0.62 1.74 -64.95
N SER A 465 -0.52 0.58 -64.30
CA SER A 465 -0.04 -0.66 -64.92
C SER A 465 -1.09 -1.32 -65.82
N HIS A 466 -2.38 -1.19 -65.51
CA HIS A 466 -3.48 -1.75 -66.30
C HIS A 466 -4.11 -0.75 -67.30
N GLY A 467 -3.63 0.49 -67.34
CA GLY A 467 -4.03 1.53 -68.31
C GLY A 467 -5.44 2.12 -68.13
N SER A 468 -6.30 1.46 -67.34
CA SER A 468 -7.71 1.80 -67.13
C SER A 468 -8.13 1.45 -65.70
N PHE A 469 -9.02 2.24 -65.12
CA PHE A 469 -9.59 1.92 -63.81
C PHE A 469 -10.50 0.69 -63.88
N ALA A 470 -11.25 0.50 -64.98
CA ALA A 470 -12.20 -0.61 -65.13
C ALA A 470 -11.52 -1.98 -65.17
N ASP A 471 -10.29 -2.01 -65.66
CA ASP A 471 -9.48 -3.21 -65.91
C ASP A 471 -8.40 -3.43 -64.84
N SER A 472 -8.36 -2.55 -63.82
CA SER A 472 -7.45 -2.65 -62.68
C SER A 472 -7.84 -3.78 -61.72
N THR A 473 -6.85 -4.40 -61.08
CA THR A 473 -7.09 -5.49 -60.13
C THR A 473 -7.92 -5.02 -58.93
N THR A 474 -7.69 -3.77 -58.51
CA THR A 474 -8.46 -3.06 -57.48
C THR A 474 -9.95 -3.01 -57.81
N ALA A 475 -10.33 -2.65 -59.05
CA ALA A 475 -11.74 -2.53 -59.43
C ALA A 475 -12.46 -3.90 -59.46
N LEU A 476 -11.75 -4.96 -59.86
CA LEU A 476 -12.26 -6.34 -59.80
C LEU A 476 -12.56 -6.76 -58.35
N TYR A 477 -11.64 -6.53 -57.42
CA TYR A 477 -11.88 -6.79 -55.99
C TYR A 477 -12.98 -5.90 -55.38
N LEU A 478 -13.07 -4.63 -55.76
CA LEU A 478 -14.13 -3.72 -55.29
C LEU A 478 -15.54 -4.13 -55.77
N ARG A 479 -15.66 -4.70 -56.98
CA ARG A 479 -16.90 -5.32 -57.47
C ARG A 479 -17.21 -6.61 -56.72
N ASN A 480 -16.26 -7.54 -56.66
CA ASN A 480 -16.48 -8.87 -56.07
C ASN A 480 -16.74 -8.86 -54.55
N SER A 481 -16.34 -7.79 -53.86
CA SER A 481 -16.60 -7.59 -52.42
C SER A 481 -17.90 -6.84 -52.11
N GLY A 482 -18.65 -6.35 -53.11
CA GLY A 482 -19.89 -5.60 -52.92
C GLY A 482 -19.74 -4.21 -52.28
N VAL A 483 -18.50 -3.79 -51.96
CA VAL A 483 -18.19 -2.54 -51.24
C VAL A 483 -18.65 -1.30 -52.01
N THR A 484 -18.67 -1.34 -53.35
CA THR A 484 -19.16 -0.26 -54.21
C THR A 484 -20.61 0.14 -53.88
N ALA A 485 -21.53 -0.82 -53.86
CA ALA A 485 -22.95 -0.57 -53.57
C ALA A 485 -23.17 -0.01 -52.16
N VAL A 486 -22.47 -0.57 -51.16
CA VAL A 486 -22.51 -0.09 -49.77
C VAL A 486 -21.95 1.34 -49.67
N SER A 487 -20.87 1.66 -50.40
CA SER A 487 -20.28 3.00 -50.41
C SER A 487 -21.21 4.06 -51.01
N GLN A 488 -21.93 3.75 -52.10
CA GLN A 488 -22.91 4.66 -52.70
C GLN A 488 -24.11 4.88 -51.76
N GLN A 489 -24.60 3.83 -51.10
CA GLN A 489 -25.68 3.95 -50.12
C GLN A 489 -25.26 4.76 -48.87
N ALA A 490 -24.00 4.62 -48.42
CA ALA A 490 -23.43 5.44 -47.36
C ALA A 490 -23.26 6.91 -47.79
N TRP A 491 -22.77 7.16 -49.01
CA TRP A 491 -22.59 8.51 -49.55
C TRP A 491 -23.90 9.28 -49.66
N GLY A 492 -24.98 8.63 -50.08
CA GLY A 492 -26.32 9.21 -50.09
C GLY A 492 -26.80 9.65 -48.69
N LYS A 493 -26.57 8.83 -47.67
CA LYS A 493 -26.90 9.19 -46.27
C LYS A 493 -26.02 10.34 -45.75
N ILE A 494 -24.72 10.31 -46.02
CA ILE A 494 -23.77 11.36 -45.60
C ILE A 494 -24.12 12.70 -46.22
N THR A 495 -24.47 12.74 -47.51
CA THR A 495 -24.86 13.98 -48.20
C THR A 495 -26.19 14.56 -47.70
N VAL A 496 -27.17 13.73 -47.33
CA VAL A 496 -28.42 14.20 -46.67
C VAL A 496 -28.11 14.82 -45.30
N TYR A 497 -27.47 14.08 -44.39
CA TYR A 497 -27.19 14.59 -43.03
C TYR A 497 -26.24 15.79 -43.03
N SER A 498 -25.29 15.87 -43.97
CA SER A 498 -24.43 17.06 -44.13
C SER A 498 -25.24 18.30 -44.55
N LYS A 499 -26.27 18.12 -45.39
CA LYS A 499 -27.13 19.21 -45.86
C LYS A 499 -28.10 19.70 -44.77
N GLU A 500 -28.65 18.79 -43.96
CA GLU A 500 -29.42 19.13 -42.75
C GLU A 500 -28.53 19.84 -41.72
N GLY A 501 -27.31 19.34 -41.48
CA GLY A 501 -26.34 19.94 -40.57
C GLY A 501 -25.94 21.36 -40.95
N PHE A 502 -25.69 21.62 -42.25
CA PHE A 502 -25.42 22.98 -42.75
C PHE A 502 -26.63 23.91 -42.58
N SER A 503 -27.84 23.45 -42.90
CA SER A 503 -29.07 24.24 -42.73
C SER A 503 -29.34 24.61 -41.26
N TRP A 504 -29.12 23.66 -40.33
CA TRP A 504 -29.19 23.94 -38.89
C TRP A 504 -28.11 24.94 -38.44
N PHE A 505 -26.88 24.80 -38.96
CA PHE A 505 -25.76 25.67 -38.60
C PHE A 505 -25.97 27.11 -39.10
N GLU A 506 -26.42 27.28 -40.34
CA GLU A 506 -26.77 28.58 -40.94
C GLU A 506 -27.89 29.28 -40.15
N LYS A 507 -28.91 28.53 -39.72
CA LYS A 507 -30.03 29.07 -38.94
C LYS A 507 -29.66 29.48 -37.51
N ASN A 508 -28.75 28.75 -36.85
CA ASN A 508 -28.40 28.98 -35.45
C ASN A 508 -27.15 29.84 -35.21
N THR A 509 -26.22 29.91 -36.16
CA THR A 509 -24.97 30.68 -36.00
C THR A 509 -25.19 32.16 -35.64
N PRO A 510 -26.16 32.90 -36.24
CA PRO A 510 -26.39 34.31 -35.90
C PRO A 510 -26.76 34.53 -34.41
N TYR A 511 -27.52 33.60 -33.83
CA TYR A 511 -27.95 33.67 -32.43
C TYR A 511 -26.78 33.43 -31.45
N TYR A 512 -25.99 32.38 -31.67
CA TYR A 512 -24.82 32.12 -30.82
C TYR A 512 -23.71 33.15 -31.00
N TYR A 513 -23.53 33.70 -32.21
CA TYR A 513 -22.53 34.73 -32.48
C TYR A 513 -22.85 36.04 -31.75
N SER A 514 -24.10 36.53 -31.85
CA SER A 514 -24.54 37.75 -31.17
C SER A 514 -24.43 37.66 -29.65
N GLU A 515 -24.83 36.52 -29.06
CA GLU A 515 -24.72 36.30 -27.61
C GLU A 515 -23.25 36.19 -27.15
N CYS A 516 -22.38 35.54 -27.93
CA CYS A 516 -20.93 35.53 -27.65
C CYS A 516 -20.32 36.94 -27.71
N VAL A 517 -20.70 37.76 -28.69
CA VAL A 517 -20.24 39.17 -28.78
C VAL A 517 -20.74 39.97 -27.58
N ARG A 518 -22.00 39.80 -27.17
CA ARG A 518 -22.60 40.47 -25.99
C ARG A 518 -21.85 40.17 -24.69
N VAL A 519 -21.37 38.93 -24.51
CA VAL A 519 -20.68 38.50 -23.28
C VAL A 519 -19.18 38.79 -23.32
N LEU A 520 -18.51 38.63 -24.47
CA LEU A 520 -17.05 38.76 -24.58
C LEU A 520 -16.57 40.18 -24.92
N GLY A 521 -17.38 41.01 -25.60
CA GLY A 521 -17.04 42.38 -25.97
C GLY A 521 -16.43 43.22 -24.83
N PRO A 522 -17.14 43.44 -23.70
CA PRO A 522 -16.62 44.26 -22.60
C PRO A 522 -15.38 43.66 -21.92
N LEU A 523 -15.19 42.32 -21.97
CA LEU A 523 -13.97 41.67 -21.49
C LEU A 523 -12.78 41.95 -22.42
N THR A 524 -13.01 41.92 -23.75
CA THR A 524 -11.96 42.24 -24.73
C THR A 524 -11.55 43.71 -24.71
N GLU A 525 -12.50 44.64 -24.55
CA GLU A 525 -12.20 46.08 -24.43
C GLU A 525 -11.43 46.39 -23.14
N GLN A 526 -11.86 45.86 -21.99
CA GLN A 526 -11.15 46.04 -20.73
C GLN A 526 -9.75 45.40 -20.75
N GLY A 527 -9.57 44.29 -21.48
CA GLY A 527 -8.26 43.69 -21.73
C GLY A 527 -7.36 44.56 -22.60
N LEU A 528 -7.90 45.19 -23.64
CA LEU A 528 -7.17 46.07 -24.55
C LEU A 528 -6.65 47.33 -23.83
N GLU A 529 -7.49 48.01 -23.03
CA GLU A 529 -7.06 49.21 -22.30
C GLU A 529 -6.01 48.90 -21.22
N LYS A 530 -6.14 47.77 -20.51
CA LYS A 530 -5.09 47.29 -19.59
C LYS A 530 -3.78 46.99 -20.31
N THR A 531 -3.83 46.47 -21.54
CA THR A 531 -2.64 46.18 -22.36
C THR A 531 -1.97 47.47 -22.83
N LYS A 532 -2.75 48.49 -23.26
CA LYS A 532 -2.23 49.83 -23.60
C LYS A 532 -1.53 50.48 -22.40
N ALA A 533 -2.18 50.49 -21.24
CA ALA A 533 -1.60 51.07 -20.02
C ALA A 533 -0.29 50.37 -19.60
N ALA A 534 -0.23 49.04 -19.69
CA ALA A 534 0.99 48.29 -19.43
C ALA A 534 2.12 48.62 -20.42
N ALA A 535 1.81 48.78 -21.71
CA ALA A 535 2.80 49.15 -22.73
C ALA A 535 3.40 50.54 -22.48
N VAL A 536 2.59 51.53 -22.10
CA VAL A 536 3.07 52.88 -21.72
C VAL A 536 3.98 52.81 -20.50
N TYR A 537 3.57 52.11 -19.44
CA TYR A 537 4.39 51.95 -18.22
C TYR A 537 5.75 51.27 -18.49
N ILE A 538 5.76 50.24 -19.35
CA ILE A 538 6.99 49.56 -19.77
C ILE A 538 7.89 50.50 -20.58
N SER A 539 7.33 51.30 -21.49
CA SER A 539 8.07 52.29 -22.28
C SER A 539 8.73 53.36 -21.40
N GLU A 540 7.99 53.90 -20.43
CA GLU A 540 8.51 54.87 -19.47
C GLU A 540 9.66 54.30 -18.63
N ASN A 541 9.49 53.11 -18.04
CA ASN A 541 10.54 52.50 -17.22
C ASN A 541 11.76 52.10 -18.05
N THR A 542 11.57 51.66 -19.30
CA THR A 542 12.68 51.41 -20.24
C THR A 542 13.45 52.69 -20.53
N THR A 543 12.75 53.81 -20.75
CA THR A 543 13.38 55.12 -20.98
C THR A 543 14.15 55.61 -19.74
N LYS A 544 13.56 55.49 -18.55
CA LYS A 544 14.20 55.81 -17.27
C LYS A 544 15.46 54.95 -17.03
N PHE A 545 15.40 53.65 -17.35
CA PHE A 545 16.55 52.74 -17.27
C PHE A 545 17.65 53.09 -18.26
N ILE A 546 17.33 53.38 -19.53
CA ILE A 546 18.31 53.81 -20.54
C ILE A 546 19.03 55.10 -20.12
N LEU A 547 18.31 56.07 -19.56
CA LEU A 547 18.90 57.31 -19.02
C LEU A 547 19.81 57.03 -17.82
N TRP A 548 19.41 56.13 -16.91
CA TRP A 548 20.25 55.70 -15.78
C TRP A 548 21.53 55.00 -16.25
N VAL A 549 21.44 54.07 -17.22
CA VAL A 549 22.61 53.41 -17.82
C VAL A 549 23.53 54.45 -18.48
N LYS A 550 22.99 55.36 -19.29
CA LYS A 550 23.77 56.40 -19.98
C LYS A 550 24.49 57.35 -19.02
N LYS A 551 23.92 57.62 -17.84
CA LYS A 551 24.57 58.42 -16.78
C LYS A 551 25.57 57.63 -15.93
N THR A 552 25.31 56.35 -15.68
CA THR A 552 26.12 55.52 -14.77
C THR A 552 27.34 54.91 -15.47
N THR A 553 27.21 54.54 -16.75
CA THR A 553 28.31 53.98 -17.57
C THR A 553 29.61 54.81 -17.54
N PRO A 554 29.61 56.14 -17.80
CA PRO A 554 30.85 56.93 -17.75
C PRO A 554 31.48 56.95 -16.35
N LEU A 555 30.68 57.04 -15.27
CA LEU A 555 31.17 57.01 -13.89
C LEU A 555 31.83 55.68 -13.54
N VAL A 556 31.28 54.56 -14.04
CA VAL A 556 31.88 53.23 -13.87
C VAL A 556 33.18 53.11 -14.68
N ILE A 557 33.21 53.61 -15.92
CA ILE A 557 34.44 53.63 -16.76
C ILE A 557 35.55 54.44 -16.08
N GLU A 558 35.22 55.60 -15.50
CA GLU A 558 36.16 56.45 -14.78
C GLU A 558 36.64 55.81 -13.47
N TRP A 559 35.74 55.22 -12.68
CA TRP A 559 36.10 54.47 -11.47
C TRP A 559 37.03 53.28 -11.75
N VAL A 560 36.74 52.49 -12.81
CA VAL A 560 37.61 51.40 -13.27
C VAL A 560 38.97 51.93 -13.72
N ARG A 561 39.01 53.03 -14.49
CA ARG A 561 40.24 53.66 -14.96
C ARG A 561 41.12 54.19 -13.81
N LEU A 562 40.52 54.59 -12.69
CA LEU A 562 41.23 55.06 -11.50
C LEU A 562 41.73 53.93 -10.58
N HIS A 563 40.99 52.82 -10.46
CA HIS A 563 41.33 51.74 -9.51
C HIS A 563 42.06 50.54 -10.14
N MET A 564 42.00 50.34 -11.46
CA MET A 564 42.49 49.12 -12.12
C MET A 564 43.85 49.30 -12.81
N SER A 565 44.91 49.49 -12.02
CA SER A 565 46.28 49.67 -12.51
C SER A 565 46.97 48.36 -12.95
N THR A 566 46.40 47.64 -13.92
CA THR A 566 47.08 46.53 -14.63
C THR A 566 46.74 46.53 -16.14
N PRO A 567 47.74 46.51 -17.05
CA PRO A 567 47.48 46.64 -18.49
C PRO A 567 46.64 45.51 -19.13
N LEU A 568 46.53 44.35 -18.47
CA LEU A 568 45.97 43.13 -19.07
C LEU A 568 44.43 43.11 -19.17
N CYS A 569 43.71 43.94 -18.40
CA CYS A 569 42.24 43.85 -18.30
C CYS A 569 41.49 44.83 -19.21
N ILE A 570 42.17 45.83 -19.79
CA ILE A 570 41.54 46.91 -20.55
C ILE A 570 40.90 46.41 -21.86
N ASN A 571 41.57 45.50 -22.57
CA ASN A 571 41.10 44.99 -23.87
C ASN A 571 39.82 44.15 -23.77
N THR A 572 39.55 43.50 -22.64
CA THR A 572 38.37 42.64 -22.47
C THR A 572 37.07 43.44 -22.28
N ILE A 573 37.15 44.63 -21.68
CA ILE A 573 35.97 45.48 -21.41
C ILE A 573 35.60 46.33 -22.63
N ILE A 574 36.59 46.81 -23.40
CA ILE A 574 36.37 47.66 -24.58
C ILE A 574 35.59 46.94 -25.70
N PHE A 575 35.63 45.60 -25.77
CA PHE A 575 34.95 44.82 -26.81
C PHE A 575 33.46 44.54 -26.57
N LEU A 576 32.92 44.83 -25.38
CA LEU A 576 31.54 44.46 -25.04
C LEU A 576 30.37 45.34 -25.57
N PRO A 577 30.54 46.60 -26.05
CA PRO A 577 29.38 47.41 -26.47
C PRO A 577 28.93 47.18 -27.93
N HIS A 578 29.72 46.46 -28.74
CA HIS A 578 29.48 46.37 -30.20
C HIS A 578 28.42 45.35 -30.66
N THR A 579 27.70 44.70 -29.74
CA THR A 579 26.66 43.70 -30.04
C THR A 579 25.25 44.08 -29.55
N LEU A 580 24.97 45.38 -29.42
CA LEU A 580 23.60 45.90 -29.38
C LEU A 580 23.09 46.19 -30.80
N PRO A 581 21.94 45.64 -31.24
CA PRO A 581 21.44 45.86 -32.60
C PRO A 581 20.83 47.25 -32.76
N THR A 582 21.62 48.20 -33.29
CA THR A 582 21.19 49.55 -33.66
C THR A 582 20.29 49.54 -34.90
N LYS A 583 19.01 49.14 -34.74
CA LYS A 583 18.01 49.27 -35.81
C LYS A 583 16.55 49.35 -35.33
N VAL A 584 16.24 50.30 -34.45
CA VAL A 584 14.86 50.73 -34.14
C VAL A 584 14.76 52.26 -34.13
N THR A 585 14.84 52.85 -35.31
CA THR A 585 14.40 54.23 -35.64
C THR A 585 14.23 54.30 -37.16
N ASP A 586 13.41 55.24 -37.61
CA ASP A 586 13.03 55.51 -39.02
C ASP A 586 12.09 54.50 -39.69
N LEU A 587 10.78 54.78 -39.64
CA LEU A 587 9.80 54.35 -40.65
C LEU A 587 8.52 55.23 -40.67
N HIS A 588 8.67 56.45 -41.18
CA HIS A 588 7.64 57.33 -41.72
C HIS A 588 8.36 58.21 -42.77
N SER A 589 7.88 58.41 -44.00
CA SER A 589 6.72 57.88 -44.72
C SER A 589 6.95 57.99 -46.25
N GLU A 590 5.94 57.73 -47.09
CA GLU A 590 5.95 57.83 -48.58
C GLU A 590 6.71 56.70 -49.32
N SER A 591 6.30 56.24 -50.52
CA SER A 591 4.99 56.34 -51.22
C SER A 591 4.74 55.09 -52.10
N LEU A 592 3.50 54.89 -52.56
CA LEU A 592 3.02 53.68 -53.26
C LEU A 592 3.19 53.74 -54.79
N PRO A 593 3.32 52.56 -55.44
CA PRO A 593 2.32 52.28 -56.49
C PRO A 593 1.74 50.84 -56.49
N LYS A 594 0.44 50.76 -56.14
CA LYS A 594 -0.62 50.03 -56.87
C LYS A 594 -0.35 48.59 -57.38
N ARG A 595 -0.97 47.59 -56.74
CA ARG A 595 -2.23 46.97 -57.28
C ARG A 595 -3.01 46.11 -56.27
N LYS A 596 -4.20 46.61 -55.92
CA LYS A 596 -5.43 45.90 -55.49
C LYS A 596 -5.33 44.72 -54.49
N VAL A 597 -5.41 45.08 -53.22
CA VAL A 597 -6.34 44.39 -52.29
C VAL A 597 -7.78 44.73 -52.69
N HIS A 598 -8.73 43.81 -52.47
CA HIS A 598 -10.15 44.16 -52.28
C HIS A 598 -10.78 43.27 -51.18
N HIS A 599 -10.76 43.80 -49.97
CA HIS A 599 -11.88 43.69 -49.04
C HIS A 599 -12.16 45.11 -48.54
N PHE A 600 -13.41 45.55 -48.56
CA PHE A 600 -13.83 46.84 -48.03
C PHE A 600 -15.29 46.75 -47.60
N LEU A 601 -15.60 47.29 -46.42
CA LEU A 601 -16.97 47.50 -45.92
C LEU A 601 -16.99 48.74 -45.03
N SER A 602 -18.13 49.44 -45.05
CA SER A 602 -18.41 50.69 -44.32
C SER A 602 -17.60 51.93 -44.82
N PHE A 603 -18.15 53.15 -44.83
CA PHE A 603 -19.26 53.68 -44.03
C PHE A 603 -20.27 54.56 -44.80
N SER A 604 -21.49 54.58 -44.26
CA SER A 604 -22.53 55.64 -44.33
C SER A 604 -23.22 56.01 -45.65
N ALA A 605 -24.48 56.43 -45.47
CA ALA A 605 -25.48 56.90 -46.44
C ALA A 605 -25.39 58.47 -46.60
N PRO A 606 -26.24 59.20 -47.37
CA PRO A 606 -27.59 58.80 -47.84
C PRO A 606 -28.19 59.36 -49.17
N TYR A 607 -29.41 58.87 -49.45
CA TYR A 607 -30.56 59.51 -50.14
C TYR A 607 -30.75 59.56 -51.68
N TYR A 608 -32.03 59.40 -52.07
CA TYR A 608 -32.77 59.68 -53.33
C TYR A 608 -32.52 58.91 -54.66
N ILE A 609 -33.30 57.83 -54.85
CA ILE A 609 -34.43 57.68 -55.84
C ILE A 609 -34.37 58.62 -57.07
N PRO A 610 -34.42 58.12 -58.34
CA PRO A 610 -35.61 57.43 -58.89
C PRO A 610 -35.44 56.29 -59.93
N LEU A 611 -36.57 55.59 -60.18
CA LEU A 611 -37.16 55.04 -61.46
C LEU A 611 -36.24 54.81 -62.69
N THR A 612 -36.36 53.76 -63.53
CA THR A 612 -37.34 52.68 -63.85
C THR A 612 -36.54 51.52 -64.53
N GLY A 613 -37.04 50.34 -64.92
CA GLY A 613 -38.36 49.67 -64.95
C GLY A 613 -38.26 48.34 -65.73
N ALA A 614 -39.30 47.49 -65.67
CA ALA A 614 -39.50 46.15 -66.29
C ALA A 614 -38.54 45.69 -67.44
N LYS A 615 -38.05 44.45 -67.42
CA LYS A 615 -38.85 43.21 -67.51
C LYS A 615 -38.24 42.01 -66.78
#